data_AF-A0ABD5NIM8-F1
#
_entry.id   AF-A0ABD5NIM8-F1
#
_cell.length_a   1.000
_cell.length_b   1.000
_cell.length_c   1.000
_cell.angle_alpha   90.00
_cell.angle_beta   90.00
_cell.angle_gamma   90.00
#
_symmetry.space_group_name_H-M   'P 1'
#
loop_
_entity.id
_entity.type
_entity.pdbx_description
1 polymer ?
#
loop_
_entity_poly.entity_id
_entity_poly.type
_entity_poly.pdbx_seq_one_letter_code
_entity_poly.pdbx_strand_id
1 'polypeptide(L)'
;MRAAALLAHGPLTDRPLLDSLVPEGGADAAAAFLRRYAEAIVPDALRLLVAYGVGLEAHLQNCVVVFDEWKPKRVLVRDYGGLRLCTDRLAEHGCEFEPYPGSVTVDEGVEPAYDKLTYALFQNHLAELVRVLVRYRSIDESRCWALLSEIVADTLAELRQDGIPDEWVADAETVLYDATWNYKCLTTMRLTDRSHHYALESVPNPLCPPER
;
A
#
# COMPACT_ATOMS: atom_id res chain seq x y z
N MET A 1 4.23 17.05 -1.04
CA MET A 1 2.96 17.22 -0.28
C MET A 1 2.71 15.98 0.56
N ARG A 2 2.25 16.09 1.81
CA ARG A 2 1.87 14.88 2.59
C ARG A 2 0.68 14.19 1.91
N ALA A 3 0.71 12.88 1.74
CA ALA A 3 -0.33 12.16 1.02
C ALA A 3 -1.70 12.31 1.71
N ALA A 4 -1.75 12.35 3.05
CA ALA A 4 -2.98 12.63 3.80
C ALA A 4 -3.63 13.98 3.44
N ALA A 5 -2.85 14.98 3.01
CA ALA A 5 -3.42 16.26 2.60
C ALA A 5 -4.22 16.15 1.29
N LEU A 6 -3.98 15.12 0.46
CA LEU A 6 -4.76 14.88 -0.75
C LEU A 6 -6.25 14.64 -0.45
N LEU A 7 -6.56 14.10 0.73
CA LEU A 7 -7.93 13.87 1.17
C LEU A 7 -8.56 15.09 1.85
N ALA A 8 -7.76 16.06 2.24
CA ALA A 8 -8.26 17.27 2.88
C ALA A 8 -9.04 18.11 1.87
N HIS A 9 -10.14 18.70 2.33
CA HIS A 9 -10.93 19.60 1.48
C HIS A 9 -10.16 20.89 1.23
N GLY A 10 -10.08 21.28 -0.04
CA GLY A 10 -9.45 22.53 -0.44
C GLY A 10 -10.25 23.75 0.02
N PRO A 11 -9.60 24.89 0.29
CA PRO A 11 -10.30 26.11 0.71
C PRO A 11 -11.09 26.78 -0.43
N LEU A 12 -10.85 26.40 -1.69
CA LEU A 12 -11.43 27.04 -2.89
C LEU A 12 -12.68 26.33 -3.41
N THR A 13 -12.69 25.01 -3.30
CA THR A 13 -13.80 24.13 -3.69
C THR A 13 -13.89 23.13 -2.56
N ASP A 14 -15.04 23.02 -1.89
CA ASP A 14 -15.29 22.09 -0.78
C ASP A 14 -15.23 20.61 -1.24
N ARG A 15 -14.06 20.22 -1.72
CA ARG A 15 -13.72 18.99 -2.42
C ARG A 15 -12.29 18.62 -2.03
N PRO A 16 -11.94 17.31 -1.98
CA PRO A 16 -10.59 16.87 -1.67
C PRO A 16 -9.55 17.48 -2.61
N LEU A 17 -8.36 17.85 -2.11
CA LEU A 17 -7.27 18.38 -2.93
C LEU A 17 -6.87 17.43 -4.07
N LEU A 18 -7.01 16.12 -3.87
CA LEU A 18 -6.82 15.12 -4.92
C LEU A 18 -7.65 15.42 -6.17
N ASP A 19 -8.91 15.86 -5.99
CA ASP A 19 -9.79 16.23 -7.10
C ASP A 19 -9.12 17.30 -7.95
N SER A 20 -8.64 18.38 -7.33
CA SER A 20 -8.00 19.50 -8.04
C SER A 20 -6.66 19.15 -8.71
N LEU A 21 -6.02 18.05 -8.33
CA LEU A 21 -4.75 17.60 -8.91
C LEU A 21 -4.93 16.69 -10.12
N VAL A 22 -6.08 16.03 -10.23
CA VAL A 22 -6.41 15.21 -11.40
C VAL A 22 -6.68 16.14 -12.58
N PRO A 23 -5.98 15.97 -13.72
CA PRO A 23 -6.26 16.77 -14.92
C PRO A 23 -7.70 16.61 -15.38
N GLU A 24 -8.24 17.65 -16.03
CA GLU A 24 -9.51 17.52 -16.72
C GLU A 24 -9.42 16.49 -17.86
N GLY A 25 -10.50 15.75 -18.08
CA GLY A 25 -10.51 14.61 -19.02
C GLY A 25 -11.29 13.38 -18.55
N GLY A 26 -12.08 13.51 -17.47
CA GLY A 26 -12.99 12.45 -17.02
C GLY A 26 -12.27 11.21 -16.48
N ALA A 27 -12.91 10.04 -16.65
CA ALA A 27 -12.46 8.79 -16.08
C ALA A 27 -11.05 8.36 -16.55
N ASP A 28 -10.68 8.65 -17.81
CA ASP A 28 -9.37 8.28 -18.34
C ASP A 28 -8.23 9.12 -17.73
N ALA A 29 -8.48 10.40 -17.50
CA ALA A 29 -7.51 11.26 -16.81
C ALA A 29 -7.34 10.83 -15.34
N ALA A 30 -8.42 10.44 -14.67
CA ALA A 30 -8.38 9.88 -13.32
C ALA A 30 -7.61 8.55 -13.27
N ALA A 31 -7.86 7.65 -14.21
CA ALA A 31 -7.14 6.38 -14.35
C ALA A 31 -5.63 6.61 -14.56
N ALA A 32 -5.26 7.53 -15.45
CA ALA A 32 -3.86 7.85 -15.71
C ALA A 32 -3.17 8.51 -14.50
N PHE A 33 -3.89 9.33 -13.74
CA PHE A 33 -3.37 9.89 -12.50
C PHE A 33 -3.14 8.80 -11.44
N LEU A 34 -4.14 7.92 -11.22
CA LEU A 34 -4.03 6.81 -10.27
C LEU A 34 -2.86 5.89 -10.63
N ARG A 35 -2.73 5.53 -11.91
CA ARG A 35 -1.62 4.71 -12.40
C ARG A 35 -0.26 5.34 -12.05
N ARG A 36 -0.04 6.61 -12.40
CA ARG A 36 1.20 7.33 -12.05
C ARG A 36 1.45 7.40 -10.55
N TYR A 37 0.39 7.58 -9.76
CA TYR A 37 0.50 7.59 -8.32
C TYR A 37 0.97 6.25 -7.77
N ALA A 38 0.34 5.16 -8.22
CA ALA A 38 0.66 3.80 -7.80
C ALA A 38 2.06 3.38 -8.26
N GLU A 39 2.44 3.68 -9.52
CA GLU A 39 3.80 3.46 -10.04
C GLU A 39 4.87 4.19 -9.22
N ALA A 40 4.52 5.32 -8.58
CA ALA A 40 5.45 6.09 -7.76
C ALA A 40 5.68 5.53 -6.33
N ILE A 41 4.97 4.47 -5.92
CA ILE A 41 5.06 3.90 -4.56
C ILE A 41 5.03 2.36 -4.52
N VAL A 42 4.17 1.71 -5.31
CA VAL A 42 3.94 0.25 -5.24
C VAL A 42 5.19 -0.54 -5.58
N PRO A 43 5.94 -0.24 -6.67
CA PRO A 43 7.09 -1.04 -7.05
C PRO A 43 8.17 -1.11 -5.95
N ASP A 44 8.57 0.06 -5.43
CA ASP A 44 9.60 0.14 -4.39
C ASP A 44 9.14 -0.48 -3.06
N ALA A 45 7.86 -0.29 -2.69
CA ALA A 45 7.31 -0.88 -1.48
C ALA A 45 7.25 -2.41 -1.55
N LEU A 46 6.85 -2.97 -2.70
CA LEU A 46 6.83 -4.41 -2.91
C LEU A 46 8.25 -4.97 -3.04
N ARG A 47 9.19 -4.27 -3.67
CA ARG A 47 10.60 -4.70 -3.70
C ARG A 47 11.15 -4.83 -2.28
N LEU A 48 10.94 -3.82 -1.43
CA LEU A 48 11.38 -3.85 -0.04
C LEU A 48 10.73 -5.01 0.74
N LEU A 49 9.44 -5.24 0.55
CA LEU A 49 8.74 -6.33 1.22
C LEU A 49 9.19 -7.71 0.72
N VAL A 50 9.16 -7.94 -0.59
CA VAL A 50 9.38 -9.27 -1.17
C VAL A 50 10.86 -9.64 -1.12
N ALA A 51 11.75 -8.77 -1.57
CA ALA A 51 13.18 -9.07 -1.61
C ALA A 51 13.84 -8.95 -0.23
N TYR A 52 13.43 -7.99 0.60
CA TYR A 52 14.14 -7.72 1.86
C TYR A 52 13.33 -8.04 3.11
N GLY A 53 12.07 -8.47 3.00
CA GLY A 53 11.23 -8.73 4.18
C GLY A 53 10.84 -7.46 4.94
N VAL A 54 10.87 -6.29 4.30
CA VAL A 54 10.64 -4.98 4.93
C VAL A 54 9.20 -4.51 4.67
N GLY A 55 8.32 -4.73 5.65
CA GLY A 55 6.93 -4.28 5.63
C GLY A 55 6.79 -2.83 6.08
N LEU A 56 6.67 -1.90 5.12
CA LEU A 56 6.52 -0.47 5.41
C LEU A 56 5.13 -0.13 5.95
N GLU A 57 5.07 0.77 6.94
CA GLU A 57 3.81 1.40 7.37
C GLU A 57 3.46 2.60 6.47
N ALA A 58 3.29 2.34 5.17
CA ALA A 58 3.14 3.34 4.12
C ALA A 58 1.74 3.99 4.04
N HIS A 59 1.11 4.26 5.19
CA HIS A 59 -0.17 4.96 5.24
C HIS A 59 -0.04 6.45 4.86
N LEU A 60 -1.16 7.11 4.57
CA LEU A 60 -1.20 8.47 4.04
C LEU A 60 -0.40 9.51 4.86
N GLN A 61 -0.38 9.38 6.18
CA GLN A 61 0.37 10.30 7.06
C GLN A 61 1.89 10.10 7.03
N ASN A 62 2.35 8.89 6.66
CA ASN A 62 3.75 8.51 6.57
C ASN A 62 4.32 8.67 5.15
N CYS A 63 3.49 9.14 4.21
CA CYS A 63 3.87 9.30 2.81
C CYS A 63 3.92 10.79 2.43
N VAL A 64 4.98 11.19 1.74
CA VAL A 64 5.14 12.52 1.13
C VAL A 64 5.31 12.35 -0.37
N VAL A 65 4.30 12.80 -1.12
CA VAL A 65 4.26 12.73 -2.58
C VAL A 65 5.07 13.89 -3.16
N VAL A 66 6.01 13.57 -4.04
CA VAL A 66 6.76 14.52 -4.85
C VAL A 66 6.04 14.67 -6.18
N PHE A 67 5.66 15.90 -6.50
CA PHE A 67 4.99 16.25 -7.75
C PHE A 67 5.95 16.96 -8.69
N ASP A 68 5.82 16.69 -9.98
CA ASP A 68 6.47 17.38 -11.07
C ASP A 68 5.39 17.82 -12.05
N GLU A 69 5.19 19.14 -12.21
CA GLU A 69 4.06 19.70 -12.98
C GLU A 69 2.71 19.02 -12.68
N TRP A 70 2.37 18.89 -11.39
CA TRP A 70 1.12 18.27 -10.90
C TRP A 70 1.00 16.75 -11.09
N LYS A 71 2.03 16.09 -11.64
CA LYS A 71 2.06 14.62 -11.79
C LYS A 71 2.82 13.99 -10.63
N PRO A 72 2.28 12.94 -9.97
CA PRO A 72 3.04 12.17 -8.99
C PRO A 72 4.29 11.58 -9.65
N LYS A 73 5.45 11.79 -9.03
CA LYS A 73 6.73 11.30 -9.56
C LYS A 73 7.41 10.29 -8.64
N ARG A 74 7.33 10.50 -7.33
CA ARG A 74 7.89 9.64 -6.27
C ARG A 74 7.10 9.80 -5.00
N VAL A 75 7.12 8.79 -4.14
CA VAL A 75 6.66 8.91 -2.76
C VAL A 75 7.82 8.68 -1.79
N LEU A 76 8.03 9.63 -0.88
CA LEU A 76 8.96 9.47 0.23
C LEU A 76 8.21 8.90 1.42
N VAL A 77 8.65 7.76 1.93
CA VAL A 77 8.12 7.15 3.15
C VAL A 77 8.94 7.62 4.35
N ARG A 78 8.26 8.08 5.40
CA ARG A 78 8.83 8.52 6.68
C ARG A 78 8.23 7.71 7.82
N ASP A 79 8.82 7.86 9.00
CA ASP A 79 8.40 7.20 10.24
C ASP A 79 8.53 5.67 10.15
N TYR A 80 9.68 5.18 10.64
CA TYR A 80 10.02 3.75 10.61
C TYR A 80 9.72 3.05 11.93
N GLY A 81 9.03 3.71 12.87
CA GLY A 81 8.73 3.13 14.18
C GLY A 81 7.75 1.95 14.12
N GLY A 82 6.81 1.97 13.17
CA GLY A 82 5.80 0.92 12.99
C GLY A 82 6.12 -0.10 11.90
N LEU A 83 7.35 -0.13 11.42
CA LEU A 83 7.84 -1.05 10.41
C LEU A 83 7.83 -2.50 10.93
N ARG A 84 7.79 -3.47 10.01
CA ARG A 84 7.84 -4.91 10.31
C ARG A 84 8.94 -5.56 9.48
N LEU A 85 9.80 -6.37 10.11
CA LEU A 85 10.99 -6.93 9.50
C LEU A 85 10.99 -8.45 9.63
N CYS A 86 11.13 -9.14 8.49
CA CYS A 86 11.56 -10.53 8.42
C CYS A 86 13.09 -10.56 8.35
N THR A 87 13.73 -11.00 9.42
CA THR A 87 15.22 -10.99 9.52
C THR A 87 15.87 -12.00 8.59
N ASP A 88 15.22 -13.13 8.31
CA ASP A 88 15.73 -14.16 7.41
C ASP A 88 15.98 -13.60 5.99
N ARG A 89 15.01 -12.86 5.42
CA ARG A 89 15.17 -12.24 4.09
C ARG A 89 16.24 -11.13 4.06
N LEU A 90 16.42 -10.41 5.17
CA LEU A 90 17.50 -9.43 5.29
C LEU A 90 18.87 -10.12 5.34
N ALA A 91 18.98 -11.24 6.06
CA ALA A 91 20.23 -11.99 6.18
C ALA A 91 20.72 -12.52 4.82
N GLU A 92 19.81 -12.95 3.94
CA GLU A 92 20.13 -13.34 2.54
C GLU A 92 20.77 -12.20 1.73
N HIS A 93 20.57 -10.95 2.14
CA HIS A 93 21.18 -9.76 1.53
C HIS A 93 22.40 -9.24 2.31
N GLY A 94 22.97 -10.07 3.20
CA GLY A 94 24.10 -9.71 4.06
C GLY A 94 23.77 -8.61 5.08
N CYS A 95 22.48 -8.36 5.32
CA CYS A 95 21.99 -7.34 6.24
C CYS A 95 21.64 -7.97 7.59
N GLU A 96 22.64 -8.49 8.29
CA GLU A 96 22.47 -9.06 9.63
C GLU A 96 22.54 -7.96 10.70
N PHE A 97 21.66 -8.05 11.69
CA PHE A 97 21.70 -7.18 12.86
C PHE A 97 21.09 -7.89 14.07
N GLU A 98 21.47 -7.47 15.27
CA GLU A 98 20.87 -7.95 16.52
C GLU A 98 19.76 -6.97 16.93
N PRO A 99 18.47 -7.37 16.90
CA PRO A 99 17.39 -6.52 17.36
C PRO A 99 17.50 -6.29 18.87
N TYR A 100 17.07 -5.11 19.34
CA TYR A 100 16.95 -4.88 20.77
C TYR A 100 16.00 -5.93 21.41
N PRO A 101 16.29 -6.45 22.62
CA PRO A 101 15.44 -7.45 23.26
C PRO A 101 13.97 -7.00 23.38
N GLY A 102 13.05 -7.82 22.87
CA GLY A 102 11.61 -7.49 22.85
C GLY A 102 11.23 -6.42 21.81
N SER A 103 12.06 -6.21 20.79
CA SER A 103 11.74 -5.35 19.65
C SER A 103 10.38 -5.71 19.07
N VAL A 104 9.50 -4.72 18.95
CA VAL A 104 8.19 -4.87 18.32
C VAL A 104 8.23 -4.69 16.81
N THR A 105 9.42 -4.53 16.22
CA THR A 105 9.64 -4.27 14.78
C THR A 105 10.08 -5.53 14.03
N VAL A 106 10.61 -6.51 14.75
CA VAL A 106 11.10 -7.77 14.17
C VAL A 106 10.13 -8.86 14.59
N ASP A 107 9.73 -9.67 13.62
CA ASP A 107 8.85 -10.80 13.83
C ASP A 107 9.49 -12.07 13.23
N GLU A 108 9.00 -13.23 13.67
CA GLU A 108 9.29 -14.50 13.03
C GLU A 108 8.41 -14.64 11.78
N GLY A 109 9.00 -15.06 10.66
CA GLY A 109 8.30 -15.13 9.37
C GLY A 109 8.13 -13.77 8.69
N VAL A 110 7.45 -13.77 7.54
CA VAL A 110 7.26 -12.59 6.68
C VAL A 110 5.82 -12.08 6.69
N GLU A 111 4.90 -12.87 7.22
CA GLU A 111 3.47 -12.61 7.27
C GLU A 111 3.16 -11.27 7.97
N PRO A 112 3.78 -10.91 9.11
CA PRO A 112 3.54 -9.60 9.73
C PRO A 112 3.99 -8.41 8.87
N ALA A 113 5.00 -8.61 8.01
CA ALA A 113 5.44 -7.60 7.05
C ALA A 113 4.44 -7.43 5.91
N TYR A 114 3.86 -8.53 5.43
CA TYR A 114 2.75 -8.50 4.47
C TYR A 114 1.52 -7.81 5.06
N ASP A 115 1.05 -8.23 6.24
CA ASP A 115 -0.10 -7.63 6.93
C ASP A 115 0.07 -6.12 7.13
N LYS A 116 1.30 -5.70 7.48
CA LYS A 116 1.62 -4.29 7.66
C LYS A 116 1.47 -3.50 6.36
N LEU A 117 2.08 -3.98 5.27
CA LEU A 117 2.05 -3.27 4.00
C LEU A 117 0.65 -3.30 3.37
N THR A 118 -0.03 -4.45 3.36
CA THR A 118 -1.37 -4.60 2.77
C THR A 118 -2.37 -3.65 3.43
N TYR A 119 -2.38 -3.61 4.76
CA TYR A 119 -3.19 -2.67 5.52
C TYR A 119 -2.81 -1.21 5.23
N ALA A 120 -1.53 -0.86 5.38
CA ALA A 120 -1.10 0.53 5.33
C ALA A 120 -1.18 1.13 3.91
N LEU A 121 -0.74 0.39 2.90
CA LEU A 121 -0.67 0.85 1.52
C LEU A 121 -1.98 0.65 0.76
N PHE A 122 -2.57 -0.55 0.79
CA PHE A 122 -3.74 -0.83 -0.05
C PHE A 122 -5.04 -0.42 0.64
N GLN A 123 -5.26 -0.85 1.89
CA GLN A 123 -6.53 -0.63 2.59
C GLN A 123 -6.68 0.78 3.16
N ASN A 124 -5.60 1.40 3.68
CA ASN A 124 -5.66 2.72 4.31
C ASN A 124 -5.30 3.87 3.36
N HIS A 125 -4.47 3.60 2.34
CA HIS A 125 -3.91 4.64 1.49
C HIS A 125 -4.50 4.64 0.08
N LEU A 126 -4.26 3.59 -0.72
CA LEU A 126 -4.75 3.54 -2.11
C LEU A 126 -6.28 3.47 -2.17
N ALA A 127 -6.93 2.72 -1.28
CA ALA A 127 -8.40 2.67 -1.20
C ALA A 127 -9.04 4.06 -1.00
N GLU A 128 -8.42 4.94 -0.21
CA GLU A 128 -8.92 6.30 -0.02
C GLU A 128 -8.78 7.16 -1.28
N LEU A 129 -7.70 6.98 -2.05
CA LEU A 129 -7.56 7.64 -3.35
C LEU A 129 -8.63 7.14 -4.32
N VAL A 130 -8.82 5.82 -4.41
CA VAL A 130 -9.89 5.21 -5.22
C VAL A 130 -11.25 5.77 -4.84
N ARG A 131 -11.58 5.82 -3.54
CA ARG A 131 -12.84 6.37 -3.03
C ARG A 131 -13.08 7.80 -3.49
N VAL A 132 -12.07 8.66 -3.46
CA VAL A 132 -12.18 10.04 -3.93
C VAL A 132 -12.35 10.09 -5.44
N LEU A 133 -11.56 9.34 -6.21
CA LEU A 133 -11.65 9.33 -7.67
C LEU A 133 -13.01 8.84 -8.16
N VAL A 134 -13.53 7.75 -7.59
CA VAL A 134 -14.87 7.22 -7.91
C VAL A 134 -15.95 8.27 -7.65
N ARG A 135 -15.86 8.96 -6.50
CA ARG A 135 -16.86 9.95 -6.09
C ARG A 135 -16.85 11.23 -6.93
N TYR A 136 -15.69 11.71 -7.36
CA TYR A 136 -15.55 13.04 -7.96
C TYR A 136 -15.18 13.04 -9.45
N ARG A 137 -14.67 11.93 -10.00
CA ARG A 137 -14.14 11.85 -11.37
C ARG A 137 -14.80 10.79 -12.24
N SER A 138 -15.92 10.21 -11.80
CA SER A 138 -16.77 9.30 -12.58
C SER A 138 -16.02 8.08 -13.16
N ILE A 139 -14.96 7.65 -12.49
CA ILE A 139 -14.27 6.39 -12.80
C ILE A 139 -14.90 5.26 -11.99
N ASP A 140 -15.04 4.08 -12.59
CA ASP A 140 -15.53 2.90 -11.88
C ASP A 140 -14.50 2.37 -10.88
N GLU A 141 -14.98 1.91 -9.73
CA GLU A 141 -14.13 1.34 -8.68
C GLU A 141 -13.39 0.09 -9.18
N SER A 142 -14.07 -0.80 -9.91
CA SER A 142 -13.47 -2.01 -10.49
C SER A 142 -12.34 -1.68 -11.46
N ARG A 143 -12.48 -0.60 -12.25
CA ARG A 143 -11.43 -0.11 -13.14
C ARG A 143 -10.21 0.37 -12.35
N CYS A 144 -10.42 1.06 -11.22
CA CYS A 144 -9.32 1.50 -10.37
C CYS A 144 -8.52 0.31 -9.82
N TRP A 145 -9.22 -0.69 -9.27
CA TRP A 145 -8.57 -1.86 -8.68
C TRP A 145 -7.93 -2.77 -9.73
N ALA A 146 -8.50 -2.90 -10.93
CA ALA A 146 -7.86 -3.59 -12.05
C ALA A 146 -6.51 -2.93 -12.41
N LEU A 147 -6.46 -1.60 -12.49
CA LEU A 147 -5.22 -0.86 -12.74
C LEU A 147 -4.17 -1.09 -11.64
N LEU A 148 -4.59 -1.11 -10.38
CA LEU A 148 -3.67 -1.40 -9.26
C LEU A 148 -3.18 -2.86 -9.30
N SER A 149 -4.06 -3.80 -9.61
CA SER A 149 -3.75 -5.22 -9.76
C SER A 149 -2.74 -5.47 -10.88
N GLU A 150 -2.87 -4.78 -12.02
CA GLU A 150 -1.89 -4.80 -13.12
C GLU A 150 -0.51 -4.32 -12.67
N ILE A 151 -0.42 -3.18 -11.96
CA ILE A 151 0.86 -2.64 -11.49
C ILE A 151 1.55 -3.58 -10.51
N VAL A 152 0.76 -4.23 -9.63
CA VAL A 152 1.27 -5.26 -8.72
C VAL A 152 1.81 -6.45 -9.52
N ALA A 153 1.05 -6.95 -10.50
CA ALA A 153 1.46 -8.09 -11.32
C ALA A 153 2.76 -7.79 -12.11
N ASP A 154 2.83 -6.60 -12.73
CA ASP A 154 4.02 -6.13 -13.45
C ASP A 154 5.23 -6.06 -12.51
N THR A 155 5.05 -5.50 -11.31
CA THR A 155 6.11 -5.42 -10.29
C THR A 155 6.60 -6.82 -9.88
N LEU A 156 5.70 -7.76 -9.61
CA LEU A 156 6.08 -9.13 -9.21
C LEU A 156 6.79 -9.86 -10.35
N ALA A 157 6.40 -9.62 -11.60
CA ALA A 157 7.09 -10.15 -12.77
C ALA A 157 8.51 -9.56 -12.93
N GLU A 158 8.68 -8.25 -12.69
CA GLU A 158 10.00 -7.60 -12.68
C GLU A 158 10.90 -8.17 -11.57
N LEU A 159 10.37 -8.40 -10.36
CA LEU A 159 11.15 -8.99 -9.26
C LEU A 159 11.67 -10.40 -9.59
N ARG A 160 10.87 -11.22 -10.28
CA ARG A 160 11.35 -12.53 -10.79
C ARG A 160 12.49 -12.36 -11.79
N GLN A 161 12.36 -11.41 -12.72
CA GLN A 161 13.41 -11.14 -13.72
C GLN A 161 14.70 -10.64 -13.08
N ASP A 162 14.59 -9.89 -11.98
CA ASP A 162 15.73 -9.41 -11.19
C ASP A 162 16.39 -10.50 -10.34
N GLY A 163 15.89 -11.73 -10.36
CA GLY A 163 16.48 -12.89 -9.67
C GLY A 163 16.05 -13.04 -8.21
N ILE A 164 14.96 -12.38 -7.78
CA ILE A 164 14.35 -12.67 -6.47
C ILE A 164 13.81 -14.11 -6.48
N PRO A 165 14.02 -14.91 -5.41
CA PRO A 165 13.57 -16.30 -5.37
C PRO A 165 12.09 -16.47 -5.72
N ASP A 166 11.79 -17.44 -6.59
CA ASP A 166 10.41 -17.70 -7.06
C ASP A 166 9.45 -18.00 -5.91
N GLU A 167 9.92 -18.68 -4.86
CA GLU A 167 9.15 -18.94 -3.64
C GLU A 167 8.69 -17.64 -2.97
N TRP A 168 9.52 -16.61 -2.88
CA TRP A 168 9.17 -15.36 -2.21
C TRP A 168 8.17 -14.55 -3.03
N VAL A 169 8.28 -14.60 -4.35
CA VAL A 169 7.30 -13.97 -5.24
C VAL A 169 5.97 -14.74 -5.18
N ALA A 170 5.99 -16.08 -5.12
CA ALA A 170 4.78 -16.89 -4.95
C ALA A 170 4.09 -16.63 -3.60
N ASP A 171 4.85 -16.44 -2.52
CA ASP A 171 4.29 -15.99 -1.22
C ASP A 171 3.58 -14.65 -1.38
N ALA A 172 4.21 -13.71 -2.10
CA ALA A 172 3.63 -12.38 -2.34
C ALA A 172 2.32 -12.47 -3.13
N GLU A 173 2.28 -13.26 -4.19
CA GLU A 173 1.07 -13.48 -4.98
C GLU A 173 -0.05 -14.10 -4.14
N THR A 174 0.29 -15.08 -3.30
CA THR A 174 -0.69 -15.75 -2.42
C THR A 174 -1.35 -14.74 -1.49
N VAL A 175 -0.58 -13.85 -0.86
CA VAL A 175 -1.12 -12.88 0.09
C VAL A 175 -1.80 -11.70 -0.60
N LEU A 176 -1.19 -11.15 -1.66
CA LEU A 176 -1.71 -9.96 -2.35
C LEU A 176 -2.99 -10.26 -3.14
N TYR A 177 -3.17 -11.48 -3.62
CA TYR A 177 -4.33 -11.93 -4.38
C TYR A 177 -5.22 -12.92 -3.63
N ASP A 178 -5.04 -13.09 -2.31
CA ASP A 178 -6.00 -13.84 -1.50
C ASP A 178 -7.41 -13.27 -1.69
N ALA A 179 -8.44 -14.11 -1.63
CA ALA A 179 -9.83 -13.67 -1.79
C ALA A 179 -10.24 -12.65 -0.72
N THR A 180 -9.59 -12.69 0.45
CA THR A 180 -9.85 -11.79 1.57
C THR A 180 -8.58 -11.25 2.19
N TRP A 181 -8.71 -10.10 2.84
CA TRP A 181 -7.66 -9.59 3.72
C TRP A 181 -8.14 -9.43 5.14
N ASN A 182 -7.20 -9.50 6.07
CA ASN A 182 -7.43 -9.06 7.44
C ASN A 182 -7.51 -7.52 7.48
N TYR A 183 -8.64 -6.99 7.93
CA TYR A 183 -8.85 -5.56 8.16
C TYR A 183 -8.76 -5.24 9.64
N LYS A 184 -7.98 -4.21 9.99
CA LYS A 184 -7.79 -3.80 11.39
C LYS A 184 -8.96 -2.94 11.88
N CYS A 185 -9.75 -3.49 12.81
CA CYS A 185 -10.95 -2.84 13.34
C CYS A 185 -10.62 -1.85 14.47
N LEU A 186 -10.04 -0.70 14.11
CA LEU A 186 -9.58 0.32 15.07
C LEU A 186 -10.67 0.80 16.03
N THR A 187 -11.91 0.99 15.56
CA THR A 187 -13.04 1.40 16.40
C THR A 187 -13.37 0.34 17.44
N THR A 188 -13.46 -0.93 17.03
CA THR A 188 -13.71 -2.06 17.94
C THR A 188 -12.62 -2.18 18.99
N MET A 189 -11.35 -2.04 18.59
CA MET A 189 -10.22 -2.05 19.54
C MET A 189 -10.35 -0.97 20.61
N ARG A 190 -10.76 0.26 20.22
CA ARG A 190 -10.97 1.37 21.16
C ARG A 190 -12.16 1.14 22.09
N LEU A 191 -13.25 0.59 21.58
CA LEU A 191 -14.46 0.30 22.37
C LEU A 191 -14.28 -0.87 23.34
N THR A 192 -13.35 -1.78 23.05
CA THR A 192 -13.09 -2.98 23.88
C THR A 192 -11.84 -2.86 24.76
N ASP A 193 -11.23 -1.67 24.82
CA ASP A 193 -9.95 -1.38 25.50
C ASP A 193 -8.81 -2.36 25.13
N ARG A 194 -8.88 -2.92 23.92
CA ARG A 194 -7.84 -3.79 23.36
C ARG A 194 -6.81 -2.94 22.63
N SER A 195 -5.95 -2.25 23.39
CA SER A 195 -4.81 -1.52 22.83
C SER A 195 -3.66 -2.45 22.41
N HIS A 196 -3.55 -3.64 23.03
CA HIS A 196 -2.45 -4.58 22.85
C HIS A 196 -2.77 -5.81 21.98
N HIS A 197 -4.04 -6.02 21.61
CA HIS A 197 -4.46 -7.12 20.73
C HIS A 197 -5.26 -6.59 19.54
N TYR A 198 -4.86 -6.99 18.33
CA TYR A 198 -5.59 -6.60 17.12
C TYR A 198 -6.96 -7.29 17.06
N ALA A 199 -8.00 -6.48 16.91
CA ALA A 199 -9.30 -6.98 16.43
C ALA A 199 -9.26 -6.91 14.90
N LEU A 200 -9.35 -8.08 14.26
CA LEU A 200 -9.30 -8.24 12.82
C LEU A 200 -10.63 -8.79 12.32
N GLU A 201 -11.06 -8.32 11.16
CA GLU A 201 -12.20 -8.88 10.41
C GLU A 201 -11.73 -9.24 9.01
N SER A 202 -12.24 -10.35 8.47
CA SER A 202 -11.97 -10.73 7.08
C SER A 202 -12.85 -9.90 6.15
N VAL A 203 -12.25 -9.22 5.17
CA VAL A 203 -12.93 -8.39 4.18
C VAL A 203 -12.56 -8.80 2.77
N PRO A 204 -13.46 -8.63 1.77
CA PRO A 204 -13.14 -8.91 0.37
C PRO A 204 -11.91 -8.12 -0.08
N ASN A 205 -10.99 -8.79 -0.78
CA ASN A 205 -9.82 -8.17 -1.36
C ASN A 205 -10.11 -7.69 -2.80
N PRO A 206 -10.13 -6.38 -3.07
CA PRO A 206 -10.42 -5.88 -4.41
C PRO A 206 -9.23 -5.99 -5.39
N LEU A 207 -8.01 -6.30 -4.92
CA LEU A 207 -6.90 -6.64 -5.83
C LEU A 207 -7.07 -8.02 -6.47
N CYS A 208 -7.76 -8.93 -5.78
CA CYS A 208 -8.07 -10.25 -6.30
C CYS A 208 -8.95 -10.08 -7.55
N PRO A 209 -8.50 -10.53 -8.73
CA PRO A 209 -9.32 -10.45 -9.94
C PRO A 209 -10.63 -11.22 -9.72
N PRO A 210 -11.78 -10.72 -10.20
CA PRO A 210 -13.01 -11.52 -10.16
C PRO A 210 -12.78 -12.86 -10.88
N GLU A 211 -13.29 -13.95 -10.29
CA GLU A 211 -13.29 -15.26 -10.94
C GLU A 211 -13.89 -15.11 -12.35
N ARG A 212 -13.12 -15.48 -13.37
CA ARG A 212 -13.52 -15.38 -14.79
C ARG A 212 -14.55 -16.44 -15.16
#